data_AF-A0A1C3KX72-F1
#
_entry.id   AF-A0A1C3KX72-F1
#
_cell.length_a   1.000
_cell.length_b   1.000
_cell.length_c   1.000
_cell.angle_alpha   90.00
_cell.angle_beta   90.00
_cell.angle_gamma   90.00
#
_symmetry.space_group_name_H-M   'P 1'
#
loop_
_entity.id
_entity.type
_entity.pdbx_description
1 polymer ?
#
loop_
_entity_poly.entity_id
_entity_poly.type
_entity_poly.pdbx_seq_one_letter_code
_entity_poly.pdbx_strand_id
1 'polypeptide(L)'
;MIDYYYCYTKNKSDVGKICNFTKSKSQIVGRIESNEELKKKYMHKENIYYNDDNIKKYSEQCVNIESIKLENKFFYHNEGGWTKDVDISEHQNKIKYIKRLDKDINLFNSLKILMNDTTKIINKNNSINIYEEYFKKDLQNEDNFKIKSILVIKDKNRKYNRFITSTKWSTDNTYKLAISYCVNNYQKILFNNPKNCLLYNLNDINNPYQFLYTKSFIKCLRFNHKNSDLLLAGSYDGTVNLWDLRKKNNLCECSPIHLSHKTIVHDVIWLQTKTNNHCLSVSNDGLCLIWDIRNFSEHVESFCLKRDPTEVCELVETSNIASDVINAPEGINFVNTVCGNNSNGTLPPGEIQKMYGDNALESNLPGTGTNVCYGANCLEWNLEAGPSKILVGTDEGYILSLSKRPAKNLELLQKYGTSNEKHLSSITSIRRIPINLKYFLTTDKWGFNIWSEDVKFPIISNNYNECIINKGLWVHDSSFFMLIRKDGYLDFWNLLYNFNEPIIKHKICNCSVTDIDAHVNNKYISVGNEQGDIHILKLGDSFCKNTGEEKAALDELFERESKREKNLEYIRKQLNCIRKKKECLNARDVQITDEVARETEREYESLL
;
A
#
# COMPACT_ATOMS: atom_id res chain seq x y z
N MET A 1 -89.71 -22.58 10.70
CA MET A 1 -90.61 -22.82 9.56
C MET A 1 -90.47 -21.63 8.64
N ILE A 2 -90.00 -21.90 7.43
CA ILE A 2 -90.12 -21.02 6.27
C ILE A 2 -91.62 -20.70 6.14
N ASP A 3 -91.98 -19.49 5.72
CA ASP A 3 -93.02 -19.30 4.71
C ASP A 3 -93.08 -17.85 4.25
N TYR A 4 -92.50 -17.69 3.06
CA TYR A 4 -93.01 -16.97 1.90
C TYR A 4 -93.32 -15.49 2.04
N TYR A 5 -92.28 -14.64 2.02
CA TYR A 5 -92.43 -13.29 1.48
C TYR A 5 -92.18 -13.31 -0.03
N TYR A 6 -93.24 -13.27 -0.82
CA TYR A 6 -93.16 -13.09 -2.28
C TYR A 6 -92.93 -11.60 -2.57
N CYS A 7 -91.69 -11.20 -2.85
CA CYS A 7 -91.38 -9.81 -3.18
C CYS A 7 -91.52 -9.60 -4.69
N TYR A 8 -92.61 -8.96 -5.13
CA TYR A 8 -92.79 -8.60 -6.53
C TYR A 8 -91.96 -7.37 -6.88
N THR A 9 -90.89 -7.52 -7.65
CA THR A 9 -90.08 -6.41 -8.16
C THR A 9 -90.46 -6.14 -9.61
N LYS A 10 -90.87 -4.90 -9.91
CA LYS A 10 -91.15 -4.45 -11.28
C LYS A 10 -90.22 -3.29 -11.62
N ASN A 11 -89.60 -3.32 -12.80
CA ASN A 11 -88.80 -2.20 -13.27
C ASN A 11 -89.69 -0.96 -13.46
N LYS A 12 -89.19 0.21 -13.06
CA LYS A 12 -89.92 1.49 -13.08
C LYS A 12 -90.41 1.87 -14.49
N SER A 13 -89.76 1.35 -15.54
CA SER A 13 -90.16 1.50 -16.94
C SER A 13 -91.50 0.83 -17.30
N ASP A 14 -91.96 -0.15 -16.51
CA ASP A 14 -93.19 -0.91 -16.77
C ASP A 14 -94.37 -0.51 -15.88
N VAL A 15 -94.25 0.62 -15.18
CA VAL A 15 -95.33 1.24 -14.40
C VAL A 15 -96.14 2.13 -15.35
N GLY A 16 -97.43 1.82 -15.55
CA GLY A 16 -98.35 2.59 -16.41
C GLY A 16 -98.93 1.84 -17.61
N LYS A 17 -98.52 0.59 -17.89
CA LYS A 17 -99.21 -0.28 -18.86
C LYS A 17 -100.48 -0.88 -18.24
N ILE A 18 -101.56 -1.02 -19.02
CA ILE A 18 -102.81 -1.63 -18.56
C ILE A 18 -102.56 -3.10 -18.17
N CYS A 19 -102.92 -3.46 -16.94
CA CYS A 19 -102.82 -4.83 -16.43
C CYS A 19 -103.99 -5.67 -16.97
N ASN A 20 -103.71 -6.67 -17.82
CA ASN A 20 -104.71 -7.65 -18.24
C ASN A 20 -104.90 -8.72 -17.15
N PHE A 21 -105.79 -8.45 -16.19
CA PHE A 21 -106.15 -9.45 -15.20
C PHE A 21 -106.95 -10.58 -15.87
N THR A 22 -106.45 -11.81 -15.74
CA THR A 22 -107.16 -13.04 -16.12
C THR A 22 -107.50 -13.82 -14.85
N LYS A 23 -108.69 -14.41 -14.77
CA LYS A 23 -109.08 -15.24 -13.62
C LYS A 23 -108.19 -16.51 -13.60
N SER A 24 -107.24 -16.55 -12.67
CA SER A 24 -106.47 -17.76 -12.36
C SER A 24 -107.23 -18.64 -11.36
N LYS A 25 -107.05 -19.96 -11.46
CA LYS A 25 -107.59 -20.91 -10.46
C LYS A 25 -106.79 -20.78 -9.16
N SER A 26 -107.47 -20.82 -8.02
CA SER A 26 -106.84 -20.75 -6.69
C SER A 26 -105.79 -21.85 -6.53
N GLN A 27 -104.57 -21.48 -6.15
CA GLN A 27 -103.49 -22.39 -5.80
C GLN A 27 -103.09 -22.18 -4.34
N ILE A 28 -102.82 -23.28 -3.64
CA ILE A 28 -102.31 -23.26 -2.26
C ILE A 28 -100.81 -22.96 -2.34
N VAL A 29 -100.39 -21.79 -1.84
CA VAL A 29 -99.01 -21.26 -1.98
C VAL A 29 -98.08 -21.78 -0.87
N GLY A 30 -98.62 -22.28 0.23
CA GLY A 30 -97.85 -22.84 1.34
C GLY A 30 -98.77 -23.38 2.43
N ARG A 31 -98.23 -24.24 3.31
CA ARG A 31 -98.94 -24.82 4.45
C ARG A 31 -98.02 -24.75 5.66
N ILE A 32 -98.43 -23.97 6.67
CA ILE A 32 -97.67 -23.77 7.91
C ILE A 32 -98.02 -24.91 8.87
N GLU A 33 -97.03 -25.66 9.33
CA GLU A 33 -97.18 -26.71 10.35
C GLU A 33 -97.11 -26.13 11.79
N SER A 34 -97.61 -26.88 12.77
CA SER A 34 -97.67 -26.43 14.17
C SER A 34 -96.31 -26.50 14.86
N ASN A 35 -95.89 -25.41 15.51
CA ASN A 35 -94.66 -25.36 16.30
C ASN A 35 -94.90 -25.82 17.75
N GLU A 36 -94.31 -26.95 18.15
CA GLU A 36 -94.52 -27.57 19.47
C GLU A 36 -94.02 -26.72 20.64
N GLU A 37 -93.03 -25.84 20.41
CA GLU A 37 -92.50 -24.95 21.46
C GLU A 37 -93.49 -23.85 21.87
N LEU A 38 -94.25 -23.30 20.90
CA LEU A 38 -95.27 -22.27 21.16
C LEU A 38 -96.50 -22.87 21.83
N LYS A 39 -96.78 -24.16 21.58
CA LYS A 39 -97.84 -24.91 22.26
C LYS A 39 -97.58 -25.03 23.77
N LYS A 40 -96.32 -25.19 24.19
CA LYS A 40 -95.93 -25.23 25.62
C LYS A 40 -96.04 -23.88 26.34
N LYS A 41 -96.04 -22.76 25.60
CA LYS A 41 -96.18 -21.39 26.12
C LYS A 41 -97.62 -20.88 26.16
N TYR A 42 -98.58 -21.72 25.75
CA TYR A 42 -99.99 -21.35 25.79
C TYR A 42 -100.47 -21.27 27.23
N MET A 43 -100.92 -20.08 27.65
CA MET A 43 -101.64 -19.88 28.90
C MET A 43 -102.93 -19.14 28.59
N HIS A 44 -104.05 -19.68 29.05
CA HIS A 44 -105.36 -19.06 28.87
C HIS A 44 -105.47 -17.83 29.79
N LYS A 45 -105.69 -16.63 29.22
CA LYS A 45 -106.08 -15.43 29.99
C LYS A 45 -107.59 -15.23 29.81
N GLU A 46 -108.32 -15.24 30.91
CA GLU A 46 -109.80 -15.27 30.90
C GLU A 46 -110.47 -13.94 30.53
N ASN A 47 -109.79 -12.80 30.63
CA ASN A 47 -110.34 -11.51 30.20
C ASN A 47 -109.39 -10.78 29.25
N ILE A 48 -109.79 -10.68 27.99
CA ILE A 48 -109.16 -9.82 26.97
C ILE A 48 -110.18 -8.74 26.64
N TYR A 49 -109.88 -7.49 26.99
CA TYR A 49 -110.63 -6.35 26.48
C TYR A 49 -110.14 -6.06 25.06
N TYR A 50 -110.99 -6.33 24.08
CA TYR A 50 -110.74 -6.08 22.66
C TYR A 50 -111.66 -4.95 22.20
N ASN A 51 -111.10 -3.88 21.65
CA ASN A 51 -111.84 -2.83 20.97
C ASN A 51 -111.41 -2.79 19.51
N ASP A 52 -112.39 -2.88 18.60
CA ASP A 52 -112.21 -2.78 17.16
C ASP A 52 -112.80 -1.45 16.68
N ASP A 53 -111.98 -0.62 16.02
CA ASP A 53 -112.45 0.62 15.39
C ASP A 53 -112.75 0.41 13.90
N ASN A 54 -113.98 0.74 13.52
CA ASN A 54 -114.58 0.49 12.21
C ASN A 54 -114.33 1.64 11.22
N ILE A 55 -113.07 1.96 10.93
CA ILE A 55 -112.72 2.91 9.87
C ILE A 55 -112.19 2.16 8.64
N LYS A 56 -112.90 2.31 7.51
CA LYS A 56 -112.51 1.76 6.20
C LYS A 56 -111.17 2.33 5.75
N LYS A 57 -110.18 1.46 5.58
CA LYS A 57 -108.84 1.79 5.10
C LYS A 57 -108.81 1.77 3.56
N TYR A 58 -108.38 2.86 2.93
CA TYR A 58 -108.12 2.93 1.50
C TYR A 58 -106.68 2.51 1.18
N SER A 59 -106.44 1.94 0.00
CA SER A 59 -105.11 1.49 -0.41
C SER A 59 -104.19 2.67 -0.72
N GLU A 60 -103.08 2.74 0.00
CA GLU A 60 -102.04 3.76 -0.10
C GLU A 60 -101.19 3.58 -1.37
N GLN A 61 -100.85 4.67 -2.04
CA GLN A 61 -99.81 4.68 -3.08
C GLN A 61 -98.56 5.36 -2.54
N CYS A 62 -97.47 4.60 -2.47
CA CYS A 62 -96.18 5.09 -1.99
C CYS A 62 -95.27 5.42 -3.17
N VAL A 63 -94.84 6.68 -3.27
CA VAL A 63 -93.76 7.10 -4.16
C VAL A 63 -92.50 7.21 -3.33
N ASN A 64 -91.52 6.34 -3.60
CA ASN A 64 -90.23 6.38 -2.91
C ASN A 64 -89.32 7.39 -3.62
N ILE A 65 -89.06 8.52 -2.98
CA ILE A 65 -88.02 9.48 -3.39
C ILE A 65 -86.87 9.27 -2.41
N GLU A 66 -85.69 8.90 -2.92
CA GLU A 66 -84.51 8.80 -2.07
C GLU A 66 -84.17 10.19 -1.50
N SER A 67 -84.16 10.29 -0.17
CA SER A 67 -83.73 11.51 0.50
C SER A 67 -82.22 11.68 0.35
N ILE A 68 -81.79 12.57 -0.53
CA ILE A 68 -80.38 12.99 -0.59
C ILE A 68 -80.12 13.85 0.65
N LYS A 69 -79.33 13.34 1.59
CA LYS A 69 -78.91 14.10 2.77
C LYS A 69 -77.87 15.14 2.32
N LEU A 70 -78.27 16.41 2.29
CA LEU A 70 -77.34 17.53 2.16
C LEU A 70 -76.92 17.95 3.57
N GLU A 71 -75.63 17.81 3.88
CA GLU A 71 -75.05 18.32 5.11
C GLU A 71 -74.30 19.62 4.82
N ASN A 72 -74.72 20.71 5.46
CA ASN A 72 -73.97 21.96 5.46
C ASN A 72 -72.79 21.83 6.42
N LYS A 73 -71.56 21.78 5.89
CA LYS A 73 -70.33 21.81 6.70
C LYS A 73 -69.92 23.25 6.97
N PHE A 74 -69.78 23.61 8.24
CA PHE A 74 -69.19 24.87 8.68
C PHE A 74 -67.74 24.65 9.14
N PHE A 75 -66.89 25.66 8.93
CA PHE A 75 -65.56 25.73 9.52
C PHE A 75 -65.61 26.67 10.73
N TYR A 76 -65.18 26.18 11.90
CA TYR A 76 -64.91 27.02 13.06
C TYR A 76 -63.39 27.24 13.13
N HIS A 77 -62.97 28.51 13.01
CA HIS A 77 -61.60 28.89 13.35
C HIS A 77 -61.58 29.24 14.84
N ASN A 78 -61.06 28.34 15.68
CA ASN A 78 -60.86 28.64 17.10
C ASN A 78 -59.54 29.38 17.26
N GLU A 79 -59.60 30.69 17.48
CA GLU A 79 -58.45 31.49 17.90
C GLU A 79 -58.69 32.03 19.32
N GLY A 80 -57.91 31.55 20.29
CA GLY A 80 -57.86 32.08 21.66
C GLY A 80 -58.69 31.34 22.72
N GLY A 81 -58.48 31.74 23.99
CA GLY A 81 -59.11 31.16 25.20
C GLY A 81 -59.56 32.24 26.19
N TRP A 82 -60.14 33.32 25.67
CA TRP A 82 -60.61 34.44 26.47
C TRP A 82 -61.97 34.13 27.11
N THR A 83 -62.23 34.73 28.27
CA THR A 83 -63.54 34.61 28.93
C THR A 83 -64.62 35.19 28.03
N LYS A 84 -65.85 34.63 28.08
CA LYS A 84 -66.98 35.02 27.21
C LYS A 84 -67.31 36.52 27.20
N ASP A 85 -66.92 37.24 28.25
CA ASP A 85 -67.20 38.67 28.44
C ASP A 85 -66.15 39.61 27.81
N VAL A 86 -65.14 39.07 27.13
CA VAL A 86 -64.04 39.86 26.54
C VAL A 86 -64.03 39.69 25.02
N ASP A 87 -64.48 40.73 24.32
CA ASP A 87 -64.41 40.78 22.86
C ASP A 87 -62.98 41.01 22.38
N ILE A 88 -62.43 40.02 21.69
CA ILE A 88 -61.04 39.99 21.20
C ILE A 88 -60.85 40.88 19.97
N SER A 89 -61.93 41.16 19.24
CA SER A 89 -61.94 42.06 18.08
C SER A 89 -61.56 43.50 18.47
N GLU A 90 -61.75 43.88 19.74
CA GLU A 90 -61.41 45.20 20.25
C GLU A 90 -60.15 45.16 21.13
N HIS A 91 -59.02 45.65 20.60
CA HIS A 91 -57.72 45.60 21.26
C HIS A 91 -57.70 46.27 22.66
N GLN A 92 -58.55 47.28 22.86
CA GLN A 92 -58.64 47.98 24.15
C GLN A 92 -59.21 47.08 25.26
N ASN A 93 -60.14 46.18 24.95
CA ASN A 93 -60.75 45.29 25.95
C ASN A 93 -59.76 44.21 26.41
N LYS A 94 -58.91 43.71 25.51
CA LYS A 94 -57.77 42.85 25.86
C LYS A 94 -56.82 43.54 26.85
N ILE A 95 -56.41 44.78 26.57
CA ILE A 95 -55.50 45.52 27.45
C ILE A 95 -56.15 45.81 28.80
N LYS A 96 -57.44 46.19 28.82
CA LYS A 96 -58.18 46.42 30.07
C LYS A 96 -58.26 45.14 30.91
N TYR A 97 -58.53 43.99 30.30
CA TYR A 97 -58.59 42.71 30.98
C TYR A 97 -57.23 42.31 31.57
N ILE A 98 -56.14 42.44 30.81
CA ILE A 98 -54.78 42.18 31.31
C ILE A 98 -54.44 43.13 32.47
N LYS A 99 -54.71 44.44 32.32
CA LYS A 99 -54.48 45.42 33.39
C LYS A 99 -55.32 45.17 34.63
N ARG A 100 -56.47 44.49 34.52
CA ARG A 100 -57.27 44.06 35.67
C ARG A 100 -56.57 42.91 36.38
N LEU A 101 -56.12 41.90 35.65
CA LEU A 101 -55.37 40.77 36.20
C LEU A 101 -54.04 41.20 36.84
N ASP A 102 -53.31 42.13 36.21
CA ASP A 102 -52.04 42.65 36.76
C ASP A 102 -52.21 43.39 38.10
N LYS A 103 -53.43 43.90 38.37
CA LYS A 103 -53.76 44.57 39.63
C LYS A 103 -54.23 43.59 40.72
N ASP A 104 -54.50 42.33 40.37
CA ASP A 104 -54.95 41.34 41.33
C ASP A 104 -53.78 40.90 42.23
N ILE A 105 -53.86 41.27 43.51
CA ILE A 105 -52.83 41.00 44.51
C ILE A 105 -52.58 39.49 44.66
N ASN A 106 -53.62 38.66 44.49
CA ASN A 106 -53.50 37.20 44.56
C ASN A 106 -52.65 36.63 43.42
N LEU A 107 -52.73 37.21 42.21
CA LEU A 107 -51.90 36.81 41.07
C LEU A 107 -50.44 37.16 41.36
N PHE A 108 -50.18 38.37 41.86
CA PHE A 108 -48.82 38.82 42.19
C PHE A 108 -48.17 37.95 43.28
N ASN A 109 -48.93 37.61 44.33
CA ASN A 109 -48.45 36.73 45.39
C ASN A 109 -48.15 35.31 44.87
N SER A 110 -49.03 34.76 44.03
CA SER A 110 -48.84 33.44 43.41
C SER A 110 -47.64 33.43 42.47
N LEU A 111 -47.47 34.49 41.68
CA LEU A 111 -46.35 34.65 40.75
C LEU A 111 -45.03 34.78 41.51
N LYS A 112 -45.00 35.50 42.63
CA LYS A 112 -43.80 35.62 43.48
C LYS A 112 -43.39 34.27 44.08
N ILE A 113 -44.36 33.44 44.50
CA ILE A 113 -44.10 32.08 45.00
C ILE A 113 -43.51 31.22 43.88
N LEU A 114 -44.16 31.19 42.72
CA LEU A 114 -43.69 30.43 41.55
C LEU A 114 -42.31 30.89 41.09
N MET A 115 -42.08 32.20 41.03
CA MET A 115 -40.80 32.78 40.62
C MET A 115 -39.67 32.37 41.57
N ASN A 116 -39.92 32.35 42.88
CA ASN A 116 -38.94 31.86 43.85
C ASN A 116 -38.64 30.37 43.63
N ASP A 117 -39.63 29.55 43.34
CA ASP A 117 -39.44 28.12 43.10
C ASP A 117 -38.76 27.82 41.76
N THR A 118 -39.12 28.53 40.69
CA THR A 118 -38.43 28.40 39.39
C THR A 118 -36.98 28.89 39.49
N THR A 119 -36.72 29.96 40.23
CA THR A 119 -35.35 30.46 40.45
C THR A 119 -34.49 29.44 41.18
N LYS A 120 -35.05 28.73 42.17
CA LYS A 120 -34.34 27.61 42.84
C LYS A 120 -34.00 26.50 41.84
N ILE A 121 -34.92 26.14 40.94
CA ILE A 121 -34.68 25.10 39.93
C ILE A 121 -33.61 25.54 38.92
N ILE A 122 -33.67 26.79 38.46
CA ILE A 122 -32.68 27.36 37.54
C ILE A 122 -31.29 27.38 38.19
N ASN A 123 -31.19 27.84 39.44
CA ASN A 123 -29.92 27.86 40.17
C ASN A 123 -29.37 26.44 40.41
N LYS A 124 -30.23 25.44 40.62
CA LYS A 124 -29.82 24.03 40.68
C LYS A 124 -29.27 23.54 39.34
N ASN A 125 -29.96 23.80 38.23
CA ASN A 125 -29.48 23.40 36.90
C ASN A 125 -28.18 24.10 36.50
N ASN A 126 -27.99 25.35 36.92
CA ASN A 126 -26.75 26.09 36.69
C ASN A 126 -25.61 25.67 37.62
N SER A 127 -25.89 25.00 38.74
CA SER A 127 -24.85 24.58 39.70
C SER A 127 -23.98 23.45 39.15
N ILE A 128 -24.59 22.48 38.44
CA ILE A 128 -23.91 21.33 37.86
C ILE A 128 -24.64 20.94 36.57
N ASN A 129 -23.90 20.81 35.47
CA ASN A 129 -24.44 20.37 34.19
C ASN A 129 -24.56 18.84 34.15
N ILE A 130 -25.72 18.31 34.57
CA ILE A 130 -25.99 16.86 34.67
C ILE A 130 -25.97 16.17 33.28
N TYR A 131 -26.11 16.93 32.19
CA TYR A 131 -26.18 16.40 30.83
C TYR A 131 -24.82 16.39 30.11
N GLU A 132 -23.76 16.92 30.72
CA GLU A 132 -22.43 16.88 30.14
C GLU A 132 -21.76 15.54 30.40
N GLU A 133 -21.70 14.71 29.37
CA GLU A 133 -20.91 13.48 29.40
C GLU A 133 -19.44 13.81 29.21
N TYR A 134 -18.69 13.79 30.33
CA TYR A 134 -17.23 13.86 30.32
C TYR A 134 -16.62 12.69 29.54
N PHE A 135 -15.47 12.93 28.90
CA PHE A 135 -14.66 11.90 28.22
C PHE A 135 -15.24 11.26 26.94
N LYS A 136 -16.26 11.87 26.30
CA LYS A 136 -16.73 11.41 24.97
C LYS A 136 -15.64 11.29 23.90
N LYS A 137 -14.54 12.04 24.03
CA LYS A 137 -13.40 12.07 23.10
C LYS A 137 -12.21 11.22 23.54
N ASP A 138 -12.24 10.69 24.76
CA ASP A 138 -11.13 9.92 25.35
C ASP A 138 -11.26 8.42 25.13
N LEU A 139 -12.22 7.99 24.31
CA LEU A 139 -12.09 6.77 23.51
C LEU A 139 -11.00 7.00 22.45
N GLN A 140 -9.78 7.30 22.89
CA GLN A 140 -8.61 7.15 22.05
C GLN A 140 -8.57 5.67 21.69
N ASN A 141 -8.76 5.38 20.40
CA ASN A 141 -8.51 4.07 19.87
C ASN A 141 -7.09 3.71 20.28
N GLU A 142 -6.89 2.63 21.04
CA GLU A 142 -5.55 2.04 21.15
C GLU A 142 -5.02 1.91 19.72
N ASP A 143 -3.91 2.60 19.43
CA ASP A 143 -3.19 2.52 18.16
C ASP A 143 -2.53 1.13 18.05
N ASN A 144 -3.39 0.13 17.98
CA ASN A 144 -2.99 -1.24 17.72
C ASN A 144 -2.64 -1.30 16.24
N PHE A 145 -1.34 -1.39 15.97
CA PHE A 145 -0.77 -1.67 14.66
C PHE A 145 -1.33 -2.99 14.09
N LYS A 146 -2.47 -2.90 13.41
CA LYS A 146 -3.18 -4.06 12.86
C LYS A 146 -2.71 -4.35 11.45
N ILE A 147 -2.23 -5.56 11.23
CA ILE A 147 -1.90 -6.10 9.90
C ILE A 147 -2.92 -7.20 9.60
N LYS A 148 -3.59 -7.12 8.46
CA LYS A 148 -4.58 -8.15 8.04
C LYS A 148 -4.13 -8.80 6.74
N SER A 149 -3.99 -10.12 6.71
CA SER A 149 -3.86 -10.83 5.45
C SER A 149 -5.22 -10.87 4.74
N ILE A 150 -5.32 -10.28 3.55
CA ILE A 150 -6.57 -10.23 2.79
C ILE A 150 -6.67 -11.43 1.87
N LEU A 151 -5.58 -11.69 1.14
CA LEU A 151 -5.62 -12.55 -0.03
C LEU A 151 -4.27 -13.22 -0.22
N VAL A 152 -4.31 -14.46 -0.71
CA VAL A 152 -3.15 -15.17 -1.24
C VAL A 152 -3.42 -15.52 -2.69
N ILE A 153 -2.67 -14.91 -3.60
CA ILE A 153 -2.71 -15.22 -5.03
C ILE A 153 -1.78 -16.41 -5.27
N LYS A 154 -2.34 -17.50 -5.79
CA LYS A 154 -1.59 -18.70 -6.17
C LYS A 154 -1.70 -18.90 -7.66
N ASP A 155 -0.59 -19.21 -8.31
CA ASP A 155 -0.59 -19.59 -9.72
C ASP A 155 -1.20 -20.99 -9.88
N LYS A 156 -2.49 -21.06 -10.20
CA LYS A 156 -3.23 -22.32 -10.40
C LYS A 156 -2.77 -23.08 -11.65
N ASN A 157 -2.15 -22.39 -12.62
CA ASN A 157 -1.75 -22.98 -13.91
C ASN A 157 -0.35 -23.61 -13.86
N ARG A 158 0.26 -23.72 -12.68
CA ARG A 158 1.60 -24.26 -12.50
C ARG A 158 1.64 -25.78 -12.66
N LYS A 159 2.49 -26.29 -13.57
CA LYS A 159 2.93 -27.71 -13.58
C LYS A 159 4.08 -27.98 -12.60
N TYR A 160 4.85 -26.94 -12.26
CA TYR A 160 6.03 -27.03 -11.39
C TYR A 160 6.11 -25.79 -10.49
N ASN A 161 6.78 -25.92 -9.34
CA ASN A 161 7.03 -24.79 -8.46
C ASN A 161 7.96 -23.77 -9.13
N ARG A 162 7.54 -22.50 -9.09
CA ARG A 162 8.29 -21.34 -9.56
C ARG A 162 8.35 -20.33 -8.43
N PHE A 163 9.49 -19.71 -8.19
CA PHE A 163 9.61 -18.65 -7.21
C PHE A 163 9.33 -17.30 -7.85
N ILE A 164 8.86 -16.34 -7.06
CA ILE A 164 8.62 -14.98 -7.51
C ILE A 164 9.94 -14.23 -7.59
N THR A 165 10.22 -13.61 -8.72
CA THR A 165 11.43 -12.81 -8.93
C THR A 165 11.18 -11.33 -8.69
N SER A 166 10.05 -10.81 -9.17
CA SER A 166 9.61 -9.46 -8.90
C SER A 166 8.10 -9.29 -8.92
N THR A 167 7.60 -8.44 -8.02
CA THR A 167 6.20 -8.01 -7.92
C THR A 167 6.15 -6.49 -7.91
N LYS A 168 5.30 -5.89 -8.75
CA LYS A 168 5.17 -4.42 -8.87
C LYS A 168 3.71 -4.00 -9.03
N TRP A 169 3.29 -3.02 -8.24
CA TRP A 169 1.99 -2.36 -8.42
C TRP A 169 2.01 -1.41 -9.61
N SER A 170 0.86 -1.27 -10.25
CA SER A 170 0.64 -0.23 -11.24
C SER A 170 0.74 1.16 -10.61
N THR A 171 1.19 2.13 -11.40
CA THR A 171 1.36 3.54 -10.99
C THR A 171 0.03 4.30 -10.99
N ASP A 172 -0.91 3.89 -11.84
CA ASP A 172 -2.26 4.44 -11.85
C ASP A 172 -2.98 3.74 -10.72
N ASN A 173 -3.36 4.47 -9.67
CA ASN A 173 -3.97 4.07 -8.37
C ASN A 173 -5.10 3.02 -8.43
N THR A 174 -4.81 1.91 -9.07
CA THR A 174 -5.63 0.81 -9.50
C THR A 174 -5.01 -0.43 -8.89
N TYR A 175 -5.84 -1.41 -8.58
CA TYR A 175 -5.38 -2.62 -7.94
C TYR A 175 -4.75 -3.63 -8.91
N LYS A 176 -4.06 -3.13 -9.94
CA LYS A 176 -3.33 -3.92 -10.92
C LYS A 176 -1.94 -4.27 -10.38
N LEU A 177 -1.59 -5.54 -10.45
CA LEU A 177 -0.34 -6.10 -9.96
C LEU A 177 0.36 -6.89 -11.07
N ALA A 178 1.62 -6.59 -11.33
CA ALA A 178 2.47 -7.37 -12.22
C ALA A 178 3.36 -8.32 -11.44
N ILE A 179 3.44 -9.57 -11.91
CA ILE A 179 4.17 -10.64 -11.25
C ILE A 179 5.07 -11.34 -12.27
N SER A 180 6.32 -11.52 -11.89
CA SER A 180 7.31 -12.32 -12.63
C SER A 180 7.73 -13.55 -11.84
N TYR A 181 7.97 -14.63 -12.57
CA TYR A 181 8.32 -15.94 -12.01
C TYR A 181 9.60 -16.48 -12.65
N CYS A 182 10.35 -17.26 -11.87
CA CYS A 182 11.49 -18.03 -12.34
C CYS A 182 11.51 -19.43 -11.71
N VAL A 183 12.21 -20.36 -12.36
CA VAL A 183 12.34 -21.76 -11.91
C VAL A 183 13.77 -21.99 -11.49
N ASN A 184 13.98 -22.47 -10.25
CA ASN A 184 15.33 -22.62 -9.69
C ASN A 184 16.06 -23.88 -10.19
N ASN A 185 15.34 -24.83 -10.79
CA ASN A 185 15.92 -26.11 -11.20
C ASN A 185 16.35 -26.08 -12.68
N TYR A 186 17.66 -26.06 -12.92
CA TYR A 186 18.29 -26.03 -14.26
C TYR A 186 17.77 -27.11 -15.22
N GLN A 187 17.49 -28.32 -14.74
CA GLN A 187 16.95 -29.39 -15.59
C GLN A 187 15.52 -29.06 -16.09
N LYS A 188 14.73 -28.32 -15.29
CA LYS A 188 13.35 -27.92 -15.61
C LYS A 188 13.26 -26.64 -16.44
N ILE A 189 14.34 -25.85 -16.50
CA ILE A 189 14.48 -24.67 -17.38
C ILE A 189 14.51 -25.10 -18.86
N LEU A 190 15.09 -26.27 -19.15
CA LEU A 190 15.23 -26.83 -20.49
C LEU A 190 13.91 -27.37 -21.07
N PHE A 191 12.99 -27.83 -20.21
CA PHE A 191 11.66 -28.27 -20.63
C PHE A 191 10.73 -27.07 -20.80
N ASN A 192 9.95 -27.07 -21.89
CA ASN A 192 9.03 -26.05 -22.42
C ASN A 192 8.04 -25.46 -21.39
N ASN A 193 8.57 -24.71 -20.42
CA ASN A 193 7.82 -23.97 -19.43
C ASN A 193 7.41 -22.63 -20.04
N PRO A 194 6.15 -22.19 -19.91
CA PRO A 194 5.77 -20.86 -20.32
C PRO A 194 6.60 -19.86 -19.51
N LYS A 195 7.47 -19.12 -20.20
CA LYS A 195 8.22 -18.00 -19.64
C LYS A 195 7.28 -16.80 -19.76
N ASN A 196 6.59 -16.51 -18.66
CA ASN A 196 5.54 -15.54 -18.64
C ASN A 196 5.55 -14.67 -17.39
N CYS A 197 5.07 -13.45 -17.55
CA CYS A 197 4.59 -12.61 -16.46
C CYS A 197 3.07 -12.66 -16.40
N LEU A 198 2.55 -12.60 -15.18
CA LEU A 198 1.12 -12.58 -14.93
C LEU A 198 0.73 -11.18 -14.47
N LEU A 199 -0.35 -10.66 -15.04
CA LEU A 199 -0.97 -9.43 -14.58
C LEU A 199 -2.29 -9.77 -13.89
N TYR A 200 -2.43 -9.33 -12.64
CA TYR A 200 -3.63 -9.52 -11.83
C TYR A 200 -4.30 -8.19 -11.56
N ASN A 201 -5.61 -8.24 -11.36
CA ASN A 201 -6.38 -7.17 -10.76
C ASN A 201 -6.96 -7.71 -9.45
N LEU A 202 -6.80 -7.00 -8.32
CA LEU A 202 -7.34 -7.49 -7.04
C LEU A 202 -8.87 -7.60 -7.03
N ASN A 203 -9.57 -6.93 -7.94
CA ASN A 203 -11.02 -7.08 -8.06
C ASN A 203 -11.40 -8.47 -8.61
N ASP A 204 -10.58 -9.03 -9.51
CA ASP A 204 -10.81 -10.30 -10.20
C ASP A 204 -9.62 -11.24 -10.00
N ILE A 205 -9.62 -11.94 -8.88
CA ILE A 205 -8.45 -12.72 -8.42
C ILE A 205 -8.36 -14.10 -9.07
N ASN A 206 -9.51 -14.66 -9.49
CA ASN A 206 -9.59 -16.07 -9.83
C ASN A 206 -8.70 -16.48 -11.00
N ASN A 207 -8.49 -15.56 -11.94
CA ASN A 207 -7.63 -15.71 -13.11
C ASN A 207 -6.85 -14.42 -13.35
N PRO A 208 -5.58 -14.49 -13.80
CA PRO A 208 -4.86 -13.31 -14.26
C PRO A 208 -5.61 -12.69 -15.44
N TYR A 209 -5.66 -11.35 -15.50
CA TYR A 209 -6.35 -10.67 -16.58
C TYR A 209 -5.55 -10.74 -17.90
N GLN A 210 -4.21 -10.83 -17.82
CA GLN A 210 -3.33 -10.96 -18.98
C GLN A 210 -2.07 -11.79 -18.67
N PHE A 211 -1.65 -12.57 -19.66
CA PHE A 211 -0.39 -13.31 -19.67
C PHE A 211 0.58 -12.62 -20.64
N LEU A 212 1.76 -12.25 -20.17
CA LEU A 212 2.82 -11.66 -21.00
C LEU A 212 3.90 -12.70 -21.25
N TYR A 213 4.25 -12.96 -22.50
CA TYR A 213 5.21 -14.02 -22.86
C TYR A 213 6.58 -13.45 -23.24
N THR A 214 7.63 -14.20 -22.90
CA THR A 214 9.04 -13.85 -23.19
C THR A 214 9.85 -15.03 -23.71
N LYS A 215 11.02 -14.68 -24.28
CA LYS A 215 12.04 -15.66 -24.70
C LYS A 215 12.84 -16.23 -23.51
N SER A 216 13.01 -15.44 -22.44
CA SER A 216 13.76 -15.81 -21.22
C SER A 216 13.01 -15.48 -19.94
N PHE A 217 13.45 -16.01 -18.79
CA PHE A 217 12.86 -15.67 -17.50
C PHE A 217 13.15 -14.23 -17.12
N ILE A 218 12.22 -13.62 -16.39
CA ILE A 218 12.29 -12.22 -15.99
C ILE A 218 12.80 -12.12 -14.55
N LYS A 219 13.75 -11.23 -14.33
CA LYS A 219 14.35 -10.98 -13.01
C LYS A 219 13.72 -9.78 -12.31
N CYS A 220 13.38 -8.73 -13.05
CA CYS A 220 12.88 -7.47 -12.51
C CYS A 220 11.81 -6.87 -13.42
N LEU A 221 10.90 -6.09 -12.83
CA LEU A 221 9.79 -5.41 -13.49
C LEU A 221 9.74 -3.95 -13.05
N ARG A 222 9.31 -3.04 -13.92
CA ARG A 222 8.96 -1.66 -13.54
C ARG A 222 7.93 -1.04 -14.49
N PHE A 223 6.83 -0.55 -13.94
CA PHE A 223 5.87 0.27 -14.67
C PHE A 223 6.45 1.66 -14.96
N ASN A 224 6.06 2.25 -16.09
CA ASN A 224 6.41 3.63 -16.39
C ASN A 224 5.64 4.57 -15.45
N HIS A 225 6.35 5.53 -14.86
CA HIS A 225 5.82 6.46 -13.86
C HIS A 225 4.73 7.40 -14.37
N LYS A 226 4.65 7.65 -15.69
CA LYS A 226 3.58 8.47 -16.29
C LYS A 226 2.52 7.68 -17.05
N ASN A 227 2.87 6.50 -17.54
CA ASN A 227 1.98 5.70 -18.37
C ASN A 227 1.97 4.25 -17.89
N SER A 228 0.96 3.87 -17.10
CA SER A 228 0.88 2.51 -16.55
C SER A 228 0.72 1.40 -17.59
N ASP A 229 0.43 1.74 -18.84
CA ASP A 229 0.33 0.77 -19.93
C ASP A 229 1.70 0.30 -20.44
N LEU A 230 2.80 0.96 -20.06
CA LEU A 230 4.15 0.54 -20.43
C LEU A 230 4.82 -0.20 -19.28
N LEU A 231 5.21 -1.44 -19.53
CA LEU A 231 5.91 -2.30 -18.59
C LEU A 231 7.30 -2.64 -19.11
N LEU A 232 8.32 -2.37 -18.30
CA LEU A 232 9.72 -2.71 -18.57
C LEU A 232 10.13 -3.95 -17.76
N ALA A 233 10.94 -4.82 -18.34
CA ALA A 233 11.58 -5.92 -17.63
C ALA A 233 13.05 -6.10 -17.99
N GLY A 234 13.80 -6.62 -17.03
CA GLY A 234 15.12 -7.23 -17.25
C GLY A 234 15.04 -8.75 -17.17
N SER A 235 15.77 -9.42 -18.06
CA SER A 235 15.78 -10.88 -18.19
C SER A 235 17.06 -11.53 -17.69
N TYR A 236 16.99 -12.84 -17.46
CA TYR A 236 18.14 -13.66 -17.08
C TYR A 236 19.17 -13.87 -18.20
N ASP A 237 18.77 -13.72 -19.46
CA ASP A 237 19.67 -13.83 -20.63
C ASP A 237 20.36 -12.50 -20.99
N GLY A 238 20.20 -11.46 -20.16
CA GLY A 238 20.78 -10.14 -20.38
C GLY A 238 19.95 -9.21 -21.27
N THR A 239 18.83 -9.69 -21.83
CA THR A 239 17.94 -8.86 -22.65
C THR A 239 17.03 -7.98 -21.78
N VAL A 240 16.76 -6.76 -22.26
CA VAL A 240 15.72 -5.89 -21.73
C VAL A 240 14.47 -6.12 -22.58
N ASN A 241 13.30 -6.14 -21.94
CA ASN A 241 12.01 -6.37 -22.59
C ASN A 241 11.04 -5.23 -22.28
N LEU A 242 10.19 -4.91 -23.25
CA LEU A 242 9.15 -3.89 -23.17
C LEU A 242 7.81 -4.50 -23.59
N TRP A 243 6.76 -4.25 -22.80
CA TRP A 243 5.38 -4.51 -23.21
C TRP A 243 4.57 -3.22 -23.21
N ASP A 244 3.74 -3.08 -24.24
CA ASP A 244 2.61 -2.15 -24.26
C ASP A 244 1.34 -2.96 -23.96
N LEU A 245 0.79 -2.77 -22.77
CA LEU A 245 -0.35 -3.52 -22.24
C LEU A 245 -1.65 -3.25 -23.02
N ARG A 246 -1.71 -2.20 -23.84
CA ARG A 246 -2.84 -1.92 -24.73
C ARG A 246 -2.83 -2.81 -25.96
N LYS A 247 -1.65 -3.25 -26.40
CA LYS A 247 -1.54 -4.16 -27.54
C LYS A 247 -2.08 -5.53 -27.10
N LYS A 248 -3.08 -6.06 -27.80
CA LYS A 248 -3.56 -7.44 -27.59
C LYS A 248 -2.48 -8.51 -27.85
N ASN A 249 -1.36 -8.12 -28.45
CA ASN A 249 -0.22 -9.00 -28.61
C ASN A 249 0.51 -9.16 -27.28
N ASN A 250 0.57 -10.38 -26.78
CA ASN A 250 1.20 -10.71 -25.50
C ASN A 250 2.73 -10.84 -25.57
N LEU A 251 3.33 -10.66 -26.76
CA LEU A 251 4.76 -10.73 -26.99
C LEU A 251 5.44 -9.39 -26.71
N CYS A 252 6.58 -9.43 -26.02
CA CYS A 252 7.42 -8.24 -25.79
C CYS A 252 8.20 -7.80 -27.03
N GLU A 253 8.49 -6.51 -27.09
CA GLU A 253 9.62 -5.98 -27.84
C GLU A 253 10.89 -6.20 -27.00
N CYS A 254 11.91 -6.86 -27.56
CA CYS A 254 13.10 -7.29 -26.82
C CYS A 254 14.37 -6.70 -27.45
N SER A 255 15.34 -6.29 -26.63
CA SER A 255 16.66 -5.90 -27.11
C SER A 255 17.39 -7.11 -27.71
N PRO A 256 18.28 -6.93 -28.70
CA PRO A 256 19.03 -8.03 -29.26
C PRO A 256 20.14 -8.47 -28.32
N ILE A 257 20.31 -9.79 -28.18
CA ILE A 257 21.24 -10.39 -27.20
C ILE A 257 22.71 -9.96 -27.38
N HIS A 258 23.13 -9.60 -28.60
CA HIS A 258 24.52 -9.23 -28.90
C HIS A 258 24.86 -7.77 -28.52
N LEU A 259 23.87 -6.88 -28.39
CA LEU A 259 24.06 -5.48 -27.96
C LEU A 259 23.53 -5.19 -26.55
N SER A 260 23.01 -6.22 -25.88
CA SER A 260 22.50 -6.15 -24.51
C SER A 260 23.56 -6.57 -23.49
N HIS A 261 23.17 -6.68 -22.22
CA HIS A 261 24.04 -7.17 -21.16
C HIS A 261 24.51 -8.60 -21.41
N LYS A 262 25.73 -8.92 -20.96
CA LYS A 262 26.29 -10.28 -21.06
C LYS A 262 25.76 -11.22 -19.99
N THR A 263 25.27 -10.65 -18.89
CA THR A 263 24.77 -11.39 -17.72
C THR A 263 23.35 -10.94 -17.36
N ILE A 264 22.79 -11.50 -16.29
CA ILE A 264 21.43 -11.22 -15.82
C ILE A 264 21.22 -9.71 -15.64
N VAL A 265 20.12 -9.16 -16.16
CA VAL A 265 19.71 -7.79 -15.87
C VAL A 265 19.05 -7.78 -14.49
N HIS A 266 19.69 -7.15 -13.50
CA HIS A 266 19.19 -7.20 -12.12
C HIS A 266 18.09 -6.20 -11.84
N ASP A 267 18.19 -5.00 -12.41
CA ASP A 267 17.21 -3.95 -12.22
C ASP A 267 17.11 -3.07 -13.47
N VAL A 268 15.93 -2.46 -13.63
CA VAL A 268 15.59 -1.60 -14.77
C VAL A 268 14.76 -0.42 -14.31
N ILE A 269 15.05 0.77 -14.83
CA ILE A 269 14.37 2.02 -14.43
C ILE A 269 13.95 2.87 -15.62
N TRP A 270 12.89 3.64 -15.42
CA TRP A 270 12.47 4.67 -16.36
C TRP A 270 13.18 5.99 -16.03
N LEU A 271 13.62 6.71 -17.07
CA LEU A 271 14.25 8.02 -16.92
C LEU A 271 13.32 9.11 -17.44
N GLN A 272 13.17 10.19 -16.68
CA GLN A 272 12.48 11.39 -17.16
C GLN A 272 13.37 12.15 -18.14
N THR A 273 13.01 12.07 -19.40
CA THR A 273 13.57 12.91 -20.46
C THR A 273 12.46 13.75 -21.08
N LYS A 274 12.78 14.71 -21.95
CA LYS A 274 11.74 15.55 -22.57
C LYS A 274 10.66 14.70 -23.27
N THR A 275 11.05 13.55 -23.81
CA THR A 275 10.18 12.63 -24.53
C THR A 275 9.67 11.45 -23.69
N ASN A 276 10.22 11.22 -22.49
CA ASN A 276 9.85 10.10 -21.60
C ASN A 276 9.98 8.69 -22.19
N ASN A 277 10.91 8.54 -23.12
CA ASN A 277 11.11 7.31 -23.87
C ASN A 277 12.40 6.58 -23.49
N HIS A 278 13.13 7.05 -22.49
CA HIS A 278 14.39 6.46 -22.09
C HIS A 278 14.25 5.60 -20.85
N CYS A 279 14.95 4.48 -20.86
CA CYS A 279 15.10 3.61 -19.70
C CYS A 279 16.56 3.20 -19.53
N LEU A 280 16.91 2.76 -18.32
CA LEU A 280 18.26 2.35 -17.92
C LEU A 280 18.19 0.93 -17.36
N SER A 281 19.16 0.09 -17.74
CA SER A 281 19.35 -1.26 -17.22
C SER A 281 20.74 -1.44 -16.61
N VAL A 282 20.85 -2.32 -15.63
CA VAL A 282 22.10 -2.70 -14.98
C VAL A 282 22.28 -4.20 -14.85
N SER A 283 23.54 -4.62 -14.80
CA SER A 283 23.94 -6.03 -14.67
C SER A 283 25.27 -6.19 -13.92
N ASN A 284 25.63 -7.44 -13.60
CA ASN A 284 26.92 -7.80 -13.01
C ASN A 284 28.10 -7.72 -13.98
N ASP A 285 27.84 -7.49 -15.27
CA ASP A 285 28.89 -7.18 -16.24
C ASP A 285 29.54 -5.80 -16.01
N GLY A 286 29.00 -5.02 -15.07
CA GLY A 286 29.50 -3.71 -14.69
C GLY A 286 29.15 -2.60 -15.68
N LEU A 287 28.23 -2.88 -16.60
CA LEU A 287 27.69 -1.92 -17.55
C LEU A 287 26.34 -1.38 -17.08
N CYS A 288 26.15 -0.09 -17.34
CA CYS A 288 24.88 0.63 -17.30
C CYS A 288 24.50 0.97 -18.74
N LEU A 289 23.39 0.42 -19.25
CA LEU A 289 22.93 0.65 -20.63
C LEU A 289 21.67 1.51 -20.64
N ILE A 290 21.67 2.56 -21.45
CA ILE A 290 20.50 3.43 -21.68
C ILE A 290 19.85 3.04 -23.01
N TRP A 291 18.53 2.89 -23.00
CA TRP A 291 17.74 2.49 -24.17
C TRP A 291 16.73 3.58 -24.53
N ASP A 292 16.30 3.61 -25.79
CA ASP A 292 15.14 4.39 -26.26
C ASP A 292 14.04 3.41 -26.67
N ILE A 293 12.86 3.51 -26.07
CA ILE A 293 11.74 2.61 -26.38
C ILE A 293 11.24 2.74 -27.83
N ARG A 294 11.57 3.82 -28.54
CA ARG A 294 11.20 3.99 -29.95
C ARG A 294 12.10 3.18 -30.88
N ASN A 295 13.34 2.95 -30.48
CA ASN A 295 14.28 2.11 -31.19
C ASN A 295 14.99 1.20 -30.18
N PHE A 296 14.34 0.07 -29.91
CA PHE A 296 14.82 -0.90 -28.93
C PHE A 296 15.89 -1.87 -29.47
N SER A 297 16.32 -1.67 -30.72
CA SER A 297 17.31 -2.51 -31.39
C SER A 297 18.73 -2.21 -30.94
N GLU A 298 19.02 -0.99 -30.53
CA GLU A 298 20.35 -0.55 -30.08
C GLU A 298 20.23 0.23 -28.77
N HIS A 299 21.28 0.17 -27.95
CA HIS A 299 21.39 1.04 -26.78
C HIS A 299 21.86 2.42 -27.23
N VAL A 300 21.32 3.46 -26.59
CA VAL A 300 21.71 4.87 -26.82
C VAL A 300 23.08 5.14 -26.24
N GLU A 301 23.36 4.58 -25.07
CA GLU A 301 24.58 4.86 -24.32
C GLU A 301 24.99 3.64 -23.49
N SER A 302 26.29 3.40 -23.40
CA SER A 302 26.90 2.38 -22.54
C SER A 302 27.94 3.00 -21.62
N PHE A 303 27.82 2.73 -20.32
CA PHE A 303 28.68 3.30 -19.29
C PHE A 303 29.22 2.20 -18.37
N CYS A 304 30.55 2.09 -18.21
CA CYS A 304 31.17 1.13 -17.29
C CYS A 304 31.37 1.76 -15.91
N LEU A 305 30.98 1.02 -14.86
CA LEU A 305 31.17 1.39 -13.48
C LEU A 305 32.63 1.14 -13.05
N LYS A 306 33.57 1.91 -13.59
CA LYS A 306 35.01 1.71 -13.37
C LYS A 306 35.41 1.86 -11.90
N ARG A 307 36.37 1.05 -11.48
CA ARG A 307 37.07 1.18 -10.20
C ARG A 307 38.17 2.24 -10.30
N ASP A 308 38.42 2.95 -9.19
CA ASP A 308 39.55 3.86 -9.10
C ASP A 308 40.85 3.02 -9.08
N PRO A 309 41.84 3.31 -9.94
CA PRO A 309 43.04 2.48 -10.08
C PRO A 309 43.91 2.41 -8.82
N THR A 310 43.82 3.40 -7.93
CA THR A 310 44.55 3.43 -6.65
C THR A 310 44.10 2.33 -5.68
N GLU A 311 42.84 1.88 -5.76
CA GLU A 311 42.30 0.83 -4.87
C GLU A 311 42.68 -0.58 -5.34
N VAL A 312 43.07 -0.74 -6.62
CA VAL A 312 43.55 -2.03 -7.15
C VAL A 312 44.92 -2.39 -6.54
N CYS A 313 45.76 -1.40 -6.22
CA CYS A 313 47.08 -1.65 -5.61
C CYS A 313 46.99 -2.05 -4.13
N GLU A 314 46.09 -1.47 -3.33
CA GLU A 314 45.91 -1.84 -1.91
C GLU A 314 45.43 -3.29 -1.74
N LEU A 315 44.62 -3.81 -2.67
CA LEU A 315 44.18 -5.21 -2.68
C LEU A 315 45.32 -6.20 -3.01
N VAL A 316 46.29 -5.78 -3.83
CA VAL A 316 47.48 -6.59 -4.14
C VAL A 316 48.45 -6.57 -2.96
N GLU A 317 48.64 -5.42 -2.31
CA GLU A 317 49.51 -5.30 -1.13
C GLU A 317 48.98 -6.10 0.08
N THR A 318 47.67 -6.11 0.32
CA THR A 318 47.06 -6.91 1.41
C THR A 318 47.12 -8.42 1.15
N SER A 319 47.16 -8.85 -0.12
CA SER A 319 47.39 -10.27 -0.45
C SER A 319 48.84 -10.73 -0.24
N ASN A 320 49.80 -9.80 -0.27
CA ASN A 320 51.22 -10.07 -0.06
C ASN A 320 51.65 -10.00 1.42
N ILE A 321 50.73 -9.71 2.35
CA ILE A 321 50.98 -9.69 3.81
C ILE A 321 50.56 -11.02 4.48
N ALA A 322 50.01 -11.98 3.72
CA ALA A 322 49.63 -13.30 4.22
C ALA A 322 50.75 -14.37 4.13
N SER A 323 52.03 -13.98 4.19
CA SER A 323 53.16 -14.93 4.18
C SER A 323 54.08 -14.90 5.42
N ASP A 324 53.78 -14.09 6.44
CA ASP A 324 54.57 -14.07 7.69
C ASP A 324 53.70 -14.29 8.94
N VAL A 325 53.20 -15.51 9.13
CA VAL A 325 52.86 -16.03 10.47
C VAL A 325 53.28 -17.49 10.53
N ILE A 326 54.53 -17.73 10.92
CA ILE A 326 55.02 -19.02 11.39
C ILE A 326 55.11 -18.95 12.92
N ASN A 327 54.59 -20.00 13.58
CA ASN A 327 54.68 -20.38 15.01
C ASN A 327 53.48 -20.08 15.92
N ALA A 328 52.55 -21.03 16.03
CA ALA A 328 52.07 -21.63 17.31
C ALA A 328 50.96 -22.69 17.05
N PRO A 329 50.75 -23.66 17.96
CA PRO A 329 50.34 -25.03 17.59
C PRO A 329 48.85 -25.35 17.76
N GLU A 330 48.46 -26.38 17.02
CA GLU A 330 47.38 -27.35 17.26
C GLU A 330 45.96 -26.85 17.61
N GLY A 331 45.02 -27.10 16.68
CA GLY A 331 43.64 -27.43 17.06
C GLY A 331 42.55 -26.90 16.13
N ILE A 332 41.87 -27.84 15.48
CA ILE A 332 40.50 -27.77 14.93
C ILE A 332 40.39 -27.35 13.45
N ASN A 333 40.35 -28.39 12.60
CA ASN A 333 39.96 -28.36 11.19
C ASN A 333 38.45 -28.09 11.05
N PHE A 334 38.07 -27.07 10.26
CA PHE A 334 36.81 -27.06 9.53
C PHE A 334 37.10 -27.20 8.03
N VAL A 335 36.78 -28.39 7.51
CA VAL A 335 36.85 -28.75 6.10
C VAL A 335 35.63 -28.17 5.37
N ASN A 336 35.85 -27.31 4.37
CA ASN A 336 34.87 -27.04 3.32
C ASN A 336 35.37 -27.67 2.01
N THR A 337 34.84 -28.85 1.73
CA THR A 337 35.04 -29.60 0.48
C THR A 337 34.24 -28.93 -0.64
N VAL A 338 34.92 -28.46 -1.69
CA VAL A 338 34.31 -28.25 -3.01
C VAL A 338 34.95 -29.24 -3.98
N CYS A 339 34.13 -30.17 -4.46
CA CYS A 339 34.50 -31.23 -5.36
C CYS A 339 34.67 -30.69 -6.79
N GLY A 340 35.86 -30.82 -7.37
CA GLY A 340 36.13 -30.67 -8.80
C GLY A 340 36.66 -31.99 -9.37
N ASN A 341 35.92 -32.59 -10.31
CA ASN A 341 36.40 -33.71 -11.11
C ASN A 341 37.07 -33.17 -12.38
N ASN A 342 38.37 -33.38 -12.49
CA ASN A 342 39.14 -33.25 -13.73
C ASN A 342 39.34 -34.64 -14.36
N SER A 343 39.25 -34.72 -15.69
CA SER A 343 39.83 -35.81 -16.47
C SER A 343 40.77 -35.22 -17.52
N ASN A 344 42.04 -35.63 -17.41
CA ASN A 344 43.18 -35.24 -18.25
C ASN A 344 43.10 -35.81 -19.67
N GLY A 345 43.75 -35.11 -20.61
CA GLY A 345 44.13 -35.63 -21.93
C GLY A 345 45.25 -34.78 -22.55
N THR A 346 46.45 -35.36 -22.61
CA THR A 346 47.72 -34.87 -23.18
C THR A 346 47.76 -34.96 -24.70
N LEU A 347 48.50 -34.06 -25.39
CA LEU A 347 49.19 -34.26 -26.69
C LEU A 347 50.22 -33.12 -26.96
N PRO A 348 51.29 -33.33 -27.80
CA PRO A 348 52.60 -32.64 -27.76
C PRO A 348 52.77 -31.46 -28.76
N PRO A 349 53.92 -30.74 -28.75
CA PRO A 349 54.06 -29.43 -29.42
C PRO A 349 54.64 -29.53 -30.84
N GLY A 350 54.19 -28.64 -31.74
CA GLY A 350 54.72 -28.49 -33.10
C GLY A 350 54.39 -27.13 -33.73
N GLU A 351 55.45 -26.34 -33.89
CA GLU A 351 55.75 -25.33 -34.92
C GLU A 351 54.87 -24.09 -35.16
N ILE A 352 55.53 -22.95 -34.98
CA ILE A 352 55.12 -21.57 -35.29
C ILE A 352 55.52 -21.26 -36.74
N GLN A 353 54.60 -20.75 -37.56
CA GLN A 353 54.96 -19.81 -38.63
C GLN A 353 53.89 -18.73 -38.88
N LYS A 354 54.42 -17.53 -39.10
CA LYS A 354 53.80 -16.20 -39.14
C LYS A 354 52.83 -16.00 -40.30
N MET A 355 51.78 -15.19 -40.08
CA MET A 355 51.43 -14.04 -40.94
C MET A 355 50.68 -12.99 -40.11
N TYR A 356 51.22 -11.76 -40.11
CA TYR A 356 50.65 -10.57 -39.48
C TYR A 356 49.52 -10.00 -40.35
N GLY A 357 48.46 -9.51 -39.70
CA GLY A 357 47.42 -8.69 -40.29
C GLY A 357 46.61 -8.03 -39.16
N ASP A 358 46.79 -6.72 -39.02
CA ASP A 358 46.28 -5.88 -37.93
C ASP A 358 44.75 -5.94 -37.74
N ASN A 359 44.32 -6.19 -36.50
CA ASN A 359 43.13 -5.65 -35.83
C ASN A 359 42.94 -6.37 -34.49
N ALA A 360 43.52 -5.82 -33.41
CA ALA A 360 43.45 -6.40 -32.07
C ALA A 360 42.07 -6.16 -31.42
N LEU A 361 41.16 -7.10 -31.66
CA LEU A 361 40.10 -7.49 -30.73
C LEU A 361 40.75 -8.34 -29.63
N GLU A 362 40.83 -7.83 -28.40
CA GLU A 362 41.26 -8.65 -27.25
C GLU A 362 40.18 -9.66 -26.88
N SER A 363 40.36 -10.88 -27.37
CA SER A 363 39.72 -12.10 -26.88
C SER A 363 40.52 -12.63 -25.67
N ASN A 364 39.97 -12.53 -24.46
CA ASN A 364 40.55 -13.18 -23.28
C ASN A 364 39.72 -14.40 -22.86
N LEU A 365 40.35 -15.58 -22.91
CA LEU A 365 39.98 -16.81 -22.22
C LEU A 365 40.11 -16.63 -20.69
N PRO A 366 39.40 -17.42 -19.86
CA PRO A 366 39.17 -17.09 -18.46
C PRO A 366 40.32 -17.59 -17.58
N GLY A 367 41.23 -16.69 -17.23
CA GLY A 367 42.22 -16.88 -16.18
C GLY A 367 42.44 -15.56 -15.45
N THR A 368 41.95 -15.47 -14.21
CA THR A 368 42.32 -14.45 -13.20
C THR A 368 42.53 -13.02 -13.72
N GLY A 369 41.52 -12.45 -14.38
CA GLY A 369 41.45 -11.01 -14.62
C GLY A 369 40.74 -10.34 -13.45
N THR A 370 41.39 -9.38 -12.79
CA THR A 370 40.72 -8.49 -11.84
C THR A 370 39.61 -7.74 -12.59
N ASN A 371 38.35 -7.96 -12.22
CA ASN A 371 37.23 -7.22 -12.81
C ASN A 371 37.43 -5.71 -12.56
N VAL A 372 37.61 -4.94 -13.64
CA VAL A 372 37.93 -3.51 -13.57
C VAL A 372 36.70 -2.64 -13.27
N CYS A 373 35.49 -3.19 -13.38
CA CYS A 373 34.23 -2.51 -13.10
C CYS A 373 33.47 -3.16 -11.93
N TYR A 374 32.68 -2.36 -11.21
CA TYR A 374 31.75 -2.82 -10.16
C TYR A 374 30.51 -3.49 -10.77
N GLY A 375 30.04 -4.60 -10.22
CA GLY A 375 28.75 -5.19 -10.60
C GLY A 375 27.60 -4.39 -10.00
N ALA A 376 26.51 -4.19 -10.76
CA ALA A 376 25.35 -3.43 -10.31
C ALA A 376 24.11 -4.30 -10.12
N ASN A 377 23.48 -4.18 -8.95
CA ASN A 377 22.41 -5.07 -8.50
C ASN A 377 21.05 -4.39 -8.36
N CYS A 378 21.01 -3.10 -8.00
CA CYS A 378 19.75 -2.39 -7.82
C CYS A 378 19.88 -0.92 -8.21
N LEU A 379 18.77 -0.33 -8.62
CA LEU A 379 18.68 1.04 -9.11
C LEU A 379 17.55 1.79 -8.42
N GLU A 380 17.82 3.04 -8.06
CA GLU A 380 16.79 3.95 -7.60
C GLU A 380 16.89 5.32 -8.28
N TRP A 381 15.75 5.77 -8.78
CA TRP A 381 15.59 7.08 -9.38
C TRP A 381 14.23 7.66 -8.97
N ASN A 382 14.23 8.94 -8.64
CA ASN A 382 13.01 9.69 -8.31
C ASN A 382 13.09 11.07 -8.98
N LEU A 383 12.00 11.48 -9.62
CA LEU A 383 11.88 12.75 -10.32
C LEU A 383 12.11 13.96 -9.39
N GLU A 384 11.52 13.92 -8.20
CA GLU A 384 11.51 15.05 -7.25
C GLU A 384 12.86 15.26 -6.56
N ALA A 385 13.65 14.19 -6.40
CA ALA A 385 14.98 14.23 -5.79
C ALA A 385 16.04 14.87 -6.70
N GLY A 386 15.73 14.99 -7.98
CA GLY A 386 16.63 15.46 -9.02
C GLY A 386 16.50 14.58 -10.26
N PRO A 387 15.94 15.11 -11.38
CA PRO A 387 15.61 14.31 -12.56
C PRO A 387 16.83 13.60 -13.19
N SER A 388 18.03 14.10 -12.92
CA SER A 388 19.28 13.56 -13.46
C SER A 388 20.01 12.61 -12.52
N LYS A 389 19.69 12.54 -11.22
CA LYS A 389 20.46 11.75 -10.25
C LYS A 389 19.92 10.34 -10.12
N ILE A 390 20.78 9.34 -10.26
CA ILE A 390 20.43 7.91 -10.19
C ILE A 390 21.35 7.25 -9.17
N LEU A 391 20.78 6.46 -8.26
CA LEU A 391 21.55 5.68 -7.29
C LEU A 391 21.68 4.24 -7.78
N VAL A 392 22.87 3.67 -7.65
CA VAL A 392 23.21 2.31 -8.05
C VAL A 392 23.85 1.59 -6.89
N GLY A 393 23.33 0.41 -6.55
CA GLY A 393 23.89 -0.45 -5.51
C GLY A 393 24.80 -1.51 -6.12
N THR A 394 26.00 -1.65 -5.59
CA THR A 394 26.98 -2.61 -6.11
C THR A 394 26.97 -3.93 -5.35
N ASP A 395 27.56 -4.95 -5.97
CA ASP A 395 27.80 -6.26 -5.38
C ASP A 395 28.84 -6.25 -4.25
N GLU A 396 29.75 -5.27 -4.24
CA GLU A 396 30.79 -5.11 -3.23
C GLU A 396 30.41 -4.24 -2.03
N GLY A 397 29.17 -3.75 -1.97
CA GLY A 397 28.65 -2.98 -0.84
C GLY A 397 28.79 -1.45 -0.95
N TYR A 398 29.21 -0.93 -2.11
CA TYR A 398 29.29 0.51 -2.38
C TYR A 398 28.01 1.03 -3.03
N ILE A 399 27.68 2.30 -2.78
CA ILE A 399 26.59 2.97 -3.48
C ILE A 399 27.19 4.02 -4.40
N LEU A 400 26.83 3.98 -5.68
CA LEU A 400 27.30 4.91 -6.69
C LEU A 400 26.16 5.87 -7.07
N SER A 401 26.46 7.16 -7.14
CA SER A 401 25.56 8.19 -7.63
C SER A 401 25.97 8.57 -9.05
N LEU A 402 25.07 8.35 -10.00
CA LEU A 402 25.26 8.69 -11.41
C LEU A 402 24.43 9.93 -11.78
N SER A 403 24.90 10.72 -12.73
CA SER A 403 24.14 11.83 -13.33
C SER A 403 23.85 11.59 -14.80
N LYS A 404 22.60 11.72 -15.21
CA LYS A 404 22.18 11.82 -16.61
C LYS A 404 21.51 13.16 -16.88
N ARG A 405 22.29 14.15 -17.32
CA ARG A 405 21.74 15.46 -17.72
C ARG A 405 21.21 15.42 -19.16
N PRO A 406 20.19 16.24 -19.49
CA PRO A 406 19.73 16.37 -20.87
C PRO A 406 20.90 16.86 -21.74
N ALA A 407 21.30 16.06 -22.75
CA ALA A 407 22.43 16.29 -23.65
C ALA A 407 23.86 16.00 -23.13
N LYS A 408 24.03 15.47 -21.91
CA LYS A 408 25.33 14.92 -21.47
C LYS A 408 25.28 13.40 -21.36
N ASN A 409 26.44 12.78 -21.52
CA ASN A 409 26.64 11.37 -21.21
C ASN A 409 26.45 11.12 -19.70
N LEU A 410 26.17 9.87 -19.35
CA LEU A 410 26.11 9.37 -17.99
C LEU A 410 27.48 9.56 -17.33
N GLU A 411 27.50 10.23 -16.18
CA GLU A 411 28.72 10.51 -15.42
C GLU A 411 28.60 9.96 -13.98
N LEU A 412 29.70 9.45 -13.43
CA LEU A 412 29.78 9.10 -12.01
C LEU A 412 30.01 10.39 -11.19
N LEU A 413 29.07 10.71 -10.31
CA LEU A 413 29.16 11.90 -9.44
C LEU A 413 29.91 11.59 -8.15
N GLN A 414 29.50 10.52 -7.46
CA GLN A 414 29.93 10.25 -6.10
C GLN A 414 29.86 8.76 -5.77
N LYS A 415 30.80 8.30 -4.96
CA LYS A 415 30.83 6.99 -4.30
C LYS A 415 30.54 7.17 -2.81
N TYR A 416 29.57 6.43 -2.28
CA TYR A 416 29.27 6.31 -0.86
C TYR A 416 29.82 4.99 -0.32
N GLY A 417 30.27 5.01 0.93
CA GLY A 417 31.02 3.94 1.55
C GLY A 417 32.52 4.11 1.31
N THR A 418 33.29 4.19 2.39
CA THR A 418 34.75 3.99 2.35
C THR A 418 35.04 2.51 2.64
N SER A 419 36.24 2.00 2.32
CA SER A 419 36.63 0.59 2.51
C SER A 419 36.18 -0.03 3.85
N ASN A 420 36.24 0.73 4.95
CA ASN A 420 35.90 0.26 6.29
C ASN A 420 34.45 0.52 6.74
N GLU A 421 33.69 1.36 6.03
CA GLU A 421 32.32 1.78 6.41
C GLU A 421 31.34 1.67 5.23
N LYS A 422 31.55 0.66 4.40
CA LYS A 422 30.62 0.23 3.34
C LYS A 422 29.67 -0.86 3.86
N HIS A 423 28.69 -1.27 3.05
CA HIS A 423 27.92 -2.47 3.38
C HIS A 423 28.80 -3.71 3.46
N LEU A 424 28.49 -4.60 4.40
CA LEU A 424 29.25 -5.85 4.61
C LEU A 424 29.03 -6.84 3.47
N SER A 425 27.91 -6.72 2.77
CA SER A 425 27.57 -7.57 1.64
C SER A 425 27.05 -6.76 0.47
N SER A 426 26.75 -7.49 -0.59
CA SER A 426 26.07 -6.98 -1.77
C SER A 426 24.76 -6.28 -1.41
N ILE A 427 24.56 -5.11 -1.99
CA ILE A 427 23.37 -4.30 -1.78
C ILE A 427 22.20 -4.96 -2.50
N THR A 428 21.16 -5.27 -1.74
CA THR A 428 19.96 -5.95 -2.21
C THR A 428 18.87 -4.97 -2.64
N SER A 429 18.79 -3.80 -1.98
CA SER A 429 17.84 -2.75 -2.36
C SER A 429 18.34 -1.35 -2.00
N ILE A 430 17.94 -0.37 -2.82
CA ILE A 430 18.06 1.05 -2.52
C ILE A 430 16.68 1.69 -2.70
N ARG A 431 16.26 2.52 -1.75
CA ARG A 431 15.01 3.28 -1.80
C ARG A 431 15.20 4.67 -1.22
N ARG A 432 14.77 5.70 -1.95
CA ARG A 432 14.73 7.06 -1.38
C ARG A 432 13.62 7.16 -0.34
N ILE A 433 13.87 7.91 0.72
CA ILE A 433 12.89 8.14 1.78
C ILE A 433 11.89 9.19 1.27
N PRO A 434 10.60 8.86 1.08
CA PRO A 434 9.64 9.77 0.44
C PRO A 434 9.34 11.05 1.22
N ILE A 435 9.52 11.02 2.55
CA ILE A 435 9.37 12.22 3.41
C ILE A 435 10.40 13.28 3.02
N ASN A 436 11.66 12.84 2.85
CA ASN A 436 12.76 13.71 2.48
C ASN A 436 13.75 12.97 1.59
N LEU A 437 13.69 13.33 0.31
CA LEU A 437 14.40 12.66 -0.76
C LEU A 437 15.92 12.84 -0.72
N LYS A 438 16.43 13.72 0.14
CA LYS A 438 17.86 13.83 0.45
C LYS A 438 18.42 12.57 1.09
N TYR A 439 17.58 11.83 1.80
CA TYR A 439 17.95 10.61 2.49
C TYR A 439 17.47 9.37 1.73
N PHE A 440 18.23 8.29 1.85
CA PHE A 440 17.88 7.03 1.22
C PHE A 440 18.25 5.84 2.10
N LEU A 441 17.35 4.86 2.11
CA LEU A 441 17.50 3.58 2.75
C LEU A 441 18.17 2.60 1.79
N THR A 442 19.10 1.84 2.33
CA THR A 442 19.78 0.76 1.64
C THR A 442 19.73 -0.48 2.50
N THR A 443 19.59 -1.64 1.88
CA THR A 443 19.66 -2.91 2.59
C THR A 443 20.69 -3.81 1.93
N ASP A 444 21.39 -4.56 2.76
CA ASP A 444 22.24 -5.67 2.35
C ASP A 444 21.65 -6.97 2.92
N LYS A 445 22.45 -8.03 2.96
CA LYS A 445 22.04 -9.32 3.51
C LYS A 445 21.96 -9.34 5.04
N TRP A 446 22.67 -8.44 5.71
CA TRP A 446 22.93 -8.48 7.16
C TRP A 446 22.36 -7.28 7.90
N GLY A 447 21.75 -6.32 7.22
CA GLY A 447 21.26 -5.11 7.87
C GLY A 447 20.74 -4.06 6.90
N PHE A 448 20.56 -2.88 7.44
CA PHE A 448 20.19 -1.70 6.67
C PHE A 448 21.01 -0.49 7.10
N ASN A 449 21.29 0.37 6.13
CA ASN A 449 21.92 1.67 6.36
C ASN A 449 21.05 2.76 5.77
N ILE A 450 21.04 3.90 6.44
CA ILE A 450 20.44 5.14 5.95
C ILE A 450 21.57 6.12 5.66
N TRP A 451 21.48 6.75 4.50
CA TRP A 451 22.50 7.64 3.98
C TRP A 451 21.91 9.01 3.72
N SER A 452 22.77 10.02 3.80
CA SER A 452 22.50 11.39 3.35
C SER A 452 23.23 11.61 2.04
N GLU A 453 22.60 12.25 1.05
CA GLU A 453 23.28 12.55 -0.22
C GLU A 453 24.59 13.34 -0.04
N ASP A 454 24.69 14.15 1.01
CA ASP A 454 25.82 15.04 1.25
C ASP A 454 27.00 14.37 1.98
N VAL A 455 26.80 13.18 2.56
CA VAL A 455 27.76 12.52 3.45
C VAL A 455 28.15 11.17 2.88
N LYS A 456 29.46 10.89 2.80
CA LYS A 456 29.98 9.63 2.22
C LYS A 456 29.80 8.41 3.13
N PHE A 457 29.48 8.62 4.40
CA PHE A 457 29.31 7.62 5.45
C PHE A 457 27.82 7.45 5.79
N PRO A 458 27.42 6.25 6.26
CA PRO A 458 26.03 6.02 6.64
C PRO A 458 25.71 6.85 7.89
N ILE A 459 24.58 7.55 7.88
CA ILE A 459 24.15 8.36 9.05
C ILE A 459 23.60 7.49 10.17
N ILE A 460 22.93 6.39 9.79
CA ILE A 460 22.38 5.38 10.69
C ILE A 460 22.73 4.03 10.07
N SER A 461 23.29 3.14 10.87
CA SER A 461 23.57 1.76 10.50
C SER A 461 22.98 0.83 11.55
N ASN A 462 22.36 -0.25 11.09
CA ASN A 462 21.90 -1.32 11.98
C ASN A 462 22.28 -2.66 11.36
N ASN A 463 23.02 -3.44 12.14
CA ASN A 463 23.40 -4.80 11.80
C ASN A 463 22.33 -5.74 12.36
N TYR A 464 21.53 -6.28 11.45
CA TYR A 464 20.44 -7.18 11.75
C TYR A 464 20.93 -8.62 11.88
N ASN A 465 20.97 -9.11 13.11
CA ASN A 465 21.63 -10.38 13.42
C ASN A 465 20.71 -11.62 13.32
N GLU A 466 19.40 -11.48 13.10
CA GLU A 466 18.50 -12.64 13.21
C GLU A 466 18.45 -13.51 11.95
N CYS A 467 18.34 -12.89 10.77
CA CYS A 467 18.20 -13.63 9.51
C CYS A 467 18.63 -12.75 8.33
N ILE A 468 18.91 -13.42 7.21
CA ILE A 468 19.25 -12.75 5.96
C ILE A 468 18.06 -11.92 5.47
N ILE A 469 18.34 -10.65 5.18
CA ILE A 469 17.40 -9.71 4.57
C ILE A 469 17.49 -9.83 3.05
N ASN A 470 16.34 -9.93 2.40
CA ASN A 470 16.26 -10.02 0.94
C ASN A 470 15.99 -8.65 0.29
N LYS A 471 15.24 -7.75 0.94
CA LYS A 471 14.89 -6.43 0.41
C LYS A 471 14.33 -5.51 1.50
N GLY A 472 14.53 -4.21 1.34
CA GLY A 472 13.85 -3.16 2.10
C GLY A 472 12.85 -2.36 1.28
N LEU A 473 11.79 -1.90 1.92
CA LEU A 473 10.80 -0.99 1.34
C LEU A 473 10.38 0.07 2.34
N TRP A 474 10.44 1.33 1.94
CA TRP A 474 9.89 2.44 2.71
C TRP A 474 8.42 2.63 2.36
N VAL A 475 7.54 2.78 3.36
CA VAL A 475 6.11 3.05 3.13
C VAL A 475 5.95 4.50 2.70
N HIS A 476 5.28 4.77 1.58
CA HIS A 476 5.18 6.13 1.08
C HIS A 476 4.49 7.03 2.13
N ASP A 477 5.00 8.24 2.30
CA ASP A 477 4.45 9.25 3.21
C ASP A 477 4.41 8.89 4.72
N SER A 478 5.07 7.80 5.14
CA SER A 478 5.09 7.30 6.52
C SER A 478 6.51 7.25 7.10
N SER A 479 6.62 7.30 8.43
CA SER A 479 7.87 7.07 9.19
C SER A 479 8.28 5.59 9.23
N PHE A 480 7.39 4.69 8.79
CA PHE A 480 7.63 3.26 8.76
C PHE A 480 8.34 2.77 7.50
N PHE A 481 9.26 1.84 7.70
CA PHE A 481 9.82 1.00 6.63
C PHE A 481 9.80 -0.46 7.02
N MET A 482 9.96 -1.33 6.03
CA MET A 482 9.83 -2.77 6.18
C MET A 482 11.02 -3.50 5.62
N LEU A 483 11.40 -4.59 6.28
CA LEU A 483 12.43 -5.51 5.83
C LEU A 483 11.83 -6.91 5.64
N ILE A 484 12.10 -7.53 4.50
CA ILE A 484 11.71 -8.92 4.24
C ILE A 484 12.86 -9.88 4.52
N ARG A 485 12.57 -10.95 5.24
CA ARG A 485 13.55 -11.95 5.64
C ARG A 485 13.41 -13.27 4.88
N LYS A 486 14.51 -14.00 4.82
CA LYS A 486 14.58 -15.34 4.21
C LYS A 486 13.81 -16.43 4.98
N ASP A 487 13.44 -16.20 6.23
CA ASP A 487 12.64 -17.15 7.04
C ASP A 487 11.13 -16.91 6.99
N GLY A 488 10.68 -15.92 6.21
CA GLY A 488 9.26 -15.63 6.00
C GLY A 488 8.67 -14.57 6.92
N TYR A 489 9.50 -13.88 7.69
CA TYR A 489 9.12 -12.73 8.51
C TYR A 489 9.20 -11.42 7.74
N LEU A 490 8.27 -10.52 8.09
CA LEU A 490 8.25 -9.11 7.70
C LEU A 490 8.43 -8.27 8.96
N ASP A 491 9.51 -7.49 8.98
CA ASP A 491 9.85 -6.64 10.12
C ASP A 491 9.47 -5.19 9.82
N PHE A 492 8.68 -4.59 10.69
CA PHE A 492 8.29 -3.19 10.63
C PHE A 492 9.16 -2.37 11.56
N TRP A 493 9.78 -1.34 11.00
CA TRP A 493 10.66 -0.42 11.70
C TRP A 493 10.09 0.97 11.67
N ASN A 494 10.22 1.69 12.78
CA ASN A 494 10.07 3.13 12.83
C ASN A 494 11.12 3.69 13.80
N LEU A 495 12.02 4.50 13.25
CA LEU A 495 13.21 5.02 13.94
C LEU A 495 12.88 6.02 15.03
N LEU A 496 11.66 6.58 15.02
CA LEU A 496 11.20 7.47 16.09
C LEU A 496 10.93 6.72 17.40
N TYR A 497 10.61 5.43 17.32
CA TYR A 497 10.30 4.60 18.49
C TYR A 497 11.52 3.78 18.96
N ASN A 498 12.18 3.05 18.04
CA ASN A 498 13.32 2.20 18.38
C ASN A 498 14.32 2.13 17.22
N PHE A 499 15.61 2.23 17.56
CA PHE A 499 16.72 2.14 16.60
C PHE A 499 17.26 0.71 16.45
N ASN A 500 17.15 -0.11 17.50
CA ASN A 500 17.90 -1.35 17.60
C ASN A 500 17.07 -2.56 17.16
N GLU A 501 15.76 -2.55 17.45
CA GLU A 501 14.86 -3.67 17.17
C GLU A 501 13.62 -3.22 16.39
N PRO A 502 13.07 -4.09 15.52
CA PRO A 502 11.83 -3.80 14.83
C PRO A 502 10.67 -3.76 15.83
N ILE A 503 9.70 -2.91 15.55
CA ILE A 503 8.52 -2.73 16.40
C ILE A 503 7.60 -3.94 16.28
N ILE A 504 7.47 -4.49 15.06
CA ILE A 504 6.60 -5.63 14.79
C ILE A 504 7.33 -6.61 13.90
N LYS A 505 7.36 -7.87 14.33
CA LYS A 505 7.82 -9.01 13.53
C LYS A 505 6.61 -9.84 13.13
N HIS A 506 6.18 -9.73 11.88
CA HIS A 506 4.97 -10.40 11.38
C HIS A 506 5.36 -11.60 10.50
N LYS A 507 5.04 -12.83 10.94
CA LYS A 507 5.27 -14.04 10.14
C LYS A 507 4.22 -14.19 9.05
N ILE A 508 4.63 -14.26 7.80
CA ILE A 508 3.71 -14.40 6.65
C ILE A 508 3.65 -15.85 6.19
N CYS A 509 4.81 -16.50 6.06
CA CYS A 509 4.94 -17.86 5.56
C CYS A 509 6.12 -18.58 6.23
N ASN A 510 6.28 -19.87 5.94
CA ASN A 510 7.41 -20.69 6.42
C ASN A 510 8.49 -20.85 5.34
N CYS A 511 8.54 -19.93 4.38
CA CYS A 511 9.48 -19.96 3.25
C CYS A 511 10.05 -18.55 3.07
N SER A 512 11.15 -18.45 2.31
CA SER A 512 11.78 -17.17 2.04
C SER A 512 10.87 -16.26 1.21
N VAL A 513 10.80 -15.01 1.66
CA VAL A 513 10.09 -13.92 1.00
C VAL A 513 11.06 -13.27 0.04
N THR A 514 10.75 -13.23 -1.25
CA THR A 514 11.69 -12.84 -2.31
C THR A 514 11.55 -11.39 -2.74
N ASP A 515 10.33 -10.85 -2.79
CA ASP A 515 10.08 -9.46 -3.18
C ASP A 515 8.91 -8.86 -2.40
N ILE A 516 8.94 -7.53 -2.28
CA ILE A 516 7.91 -6.73 -1.62
C ILE A 516 7.67 -5.44 -2.41
N ASP A 517 6.41 -5.03 -2.48
CA ASP A 517 6.01 -3.76 -3.09
C ASP A 517 4.74 -3.23 -2.43
N ALA A 518 4.65 -1.91 -2.31
CA ALA A 518 3.50 -1.22 -1.73
C ALA A 518 2.68 -0.57 -2.83
N HIS A 519 1.36 -0.64 -2.69
CA HIS A 519 0.45 0.08 -3.55
C HIS A 519 0.53 1.59 -3.27
N VAL A 520 0.21 2.43 -4.25
CA VAL A 520 0.31 3.90 -4.16
C VAL A 520 -0.48 4.49 -2.99
N ASN A 521 -1.55 3.82 -2.56
CA ASN A 521 -2.37 4.23 -1.40
C ASN A 521 -1.78 3.85 -0.02
N ASN A 522 -0.64 3.15 0.03
CA ASN A 522 0.03 2.62 1.23
C ASN A 522 -0.76 1.64 2.09
N LYS A 523 -2.03 1.36 1.76
CA LYS A 523 -2.89 0.45 2.54
C LYS A 523 -2.64 -1.01 2.20
N TYR A 524 -2.17 -1.29 0.99
CA TYR A 524 -1.96 -2.66 0.50
C TYR A 524 -0.50 -2.89 0.16
N ILE A 525 0.00 -4.05 0.59
CA ILE A 525 1.35 -4.52 0.29
C ILE A 525 1.24 -5.90 -0.33
N SER A 526 2.02 -6.12 -1.38
CA SER A 526 2.22 -7.44 -1.97
C SER A 526 3.55 -8.01 -1.52
N VAL A 527 3.53 -9.24 -1.03
CA VAL A 527 4.71 -9.97 -0.57
C VAL A 527 4.79 -11.30 -1.34
N GLY A 528 5.86 -11.47 -2.13
CA GLY A 528 6.09 -12.68 -2.90
C GLY A 528 7.01 -13.67 -2.19
N ASN A 529 6.80 -14.96 -2.39
CA ASN A 529 7.62 -16.01 -1.77
C ASN A 529 8.31 -16.95 -2.78
N GLU A 530 9.19 -17.81 -2.25
CA GLU A 530 9.91 -18.82 -3.03
C GLU A 530 9.01 -19.95 -3.61
N GLN A 531 7.81 -20.14 -3.06
CA GLN A 531 6.86 -21.16 -3.55
C GLN A 531 6.00 -20.65 -4.72
N GLY A 532 6.04 -19.35 -5.02
CA GLY A 532 5.25 -18.72 -6.08
C GLY A 532 3.90 -18.17 -5.62
N ASP A 533 3.65 -18.12 -4.31
CA ASP A 533 2.44 -17.52 -3.75
C ASP A 533 2.72 -16.05 -3.41
N ILE A 534 1.74 -15.17 -3.70
CA ILE A 534 1.77 -13.75 -3.29
C ILE A 534 0.77 -13.53 -2.18
N HIS A 535 1.22 -12.97 -1.08
CA HIS A 535 0.39 -12.53 0.02
C HIS A 535 0.10 -11.03 -0.11
N ILE A 536 -1.18 -10.68 -0.14
CA ILE A 536 -1.64 -9.29 -0.09
C ILE A 536 -2.04 -8.95 1.34
N LEU A 537 -1.31 -8.02 1.94
CA LEU A 537 -1.52 -7.56 3.31
C LEU A 537 -2.18 -6.18 3.30
N LYS A 538 -3.18 -5.99 4.17
CA LYS A 538 -3.73 -4.68 4.52
C LYS A 538 -2.99 -4.14 5.73
N LEU A 539 -2.42 -2.95 5.60
CA LEU A 539 -1.95 -2.18 6.74
C LEU A 539 -3.10 -1.41 7.40
N GLY A 540 -3.08 -1.35 8.72
CA GLY A 540 -3.93 -0.46 9.51
C GLY A 540 -3.62 1.01 9.23
N ASP A 541 -4.59 1.87 9.49
CA ASP A 541 -4.44 3.30 9.18
C ASP A 541 -3.29 3.96 9.97
N SER A 542 -2.88 3.44 11.13
CA SER A 542 -1.75 3.95 11.93
C SER A 542 -0.40 3.80 11.23
N PHE A 543 -0.24 2.86 10.28
CA PHE A 543 0.98 2.78 9.45
C PHE A 543 0.97 3.78 8.28
N CYS A 544 -0.22 4.17 7.83
CA CYS A 544 -0.42 4.97 6.62
C CYS A 544 -0.65 6.46 6.93
N LYS A 545 -1.12 6.79 8.14
CA LYS A 545 -1.32 8.15 8.61
C LYS A 545 -0.04 8.62 9.26
N ASN A 546 0.41 9.79 8.84
CA ASN A 546 1.57 10.44 9.43
C ASN A 546 1.12 11.85 9.83
N THR A 547 1.30 12.19 11.10
CA THR A 547 1.06 13.57 11.55
C THR A 547 2.16 14.46 11.00
N GLY A 548 1.87 15.74 10.77
CA GLY A 548 2.92 16.70 10.37
C GLY A 548 4.07 16.74 11.39
N GLU A 549 3.77 16.47 12.66
CA GLU A 549 4.71 16.38 13.76
C GLU A 549 5.69 15.20 13.61
N GLU A 550 5.22 14.00 13.28
CA GLU A 550 6.09 12.83 13.05
C GLU A 550 7.01 13.02 11.84
N LYS A 551 6.52 13.65 10.76
CA LYS A 551 7.36 14.01 9.61
C LYS A 551 8.48 14.97 10.03
N ALA A 552 8.13 16.04 10.75
CA ALA A 552 9.10 17.02 11.23
C ALA A 552 10.12 16.40 12.20
N ALA A 553 9.69 15.52 13.10
CA ALA A 553 10.57 14.83 14.04
C ALA A 553 11.55 13.88 13.33
N LEU A 554 11.09 13.18 12.29
CA LEU A 554 11.96 12.29 11.50
C LEU A 554 12.99 13.09 10.69
N ASP A 555 12.58 14.21 10.10
CA ASP A 555 13.50 15.10 9.40
C ASP A 555 14.54 15.71 10.36
N GLU A 556 14.12 16.16 11.55
CA GLU A 556 15.03 16.67 12.57
C GLU A 556 16.04 15.59 13.01
N LEU A 557 15.58 14.34 13.18
CA LEU A 557 16.44 13.20 13.47
C LEU A 557 17.51 13.02 12.40
N PHE A 558 17.12 12.97 11.12
CA PHE A 558 18.07 12.78 10.03
C PHE A 558 19.02 13.97 9.84
N GLU A 559 18.55 15.20 10.08
CA GLU A 559 19.42 16.37 10.09
C GLU A 559 20.47 16.30 11.19
N ARG A 560 20.04 15.93 12.41
CA ARG A 560 20.94 15.78 13.56
C ARG A 560 22.00 14.73 13.31
N GLU A 561 21.62 13.55 12.82
CA GLU A 561 22.56 12.47 12.50
C GLU A 561 23.48 12.85 11.34
N SER A 562 22.98 13.54 10.32
CA SER A 562 23.81 14.03 9.21
C SER A 562 24.82 15.09 9.67
N LYS A 563 24.46 15.99 10.60
CA LYS A 563 25.38 16.97 11.20
C LYS A 563 26.43 16.26 12.06
N ARG A 564 26.02 15.28 12.87
CA ARG A 564 26.93 14.44 13.68
C ARG A 564 27.98 13.76 12.80
N GLU A 565 27.55 13.09 11.73
CA GLU A 565 28.46 12.34 10.87
C GLU A 565 29.38 13.24 10.05
N LYS A 566 28.89 14.42 9.62
CA LYS A 566 29.74 15.43 8.96
C LYS A 566 30.84 15.96 9.88
N ASN A 567 30.54 16.15 11.17
CA ASN A 567 31.53 16.55 12.16
C ASN A 567 32.56 15.42 12.40
N LEU A 568 32.12 14.17 12.45
CA LEU A 568 33.03 13.02 12.54
C LEU A 568 33.92 12.89 11.31
N GLU A 569 33.40 13.08 10.10
CA GLU A 569 34.19 13.12 8.87
C GLU A 569 35.26 14.21 8.94
N TYR A 570 34.92 15.40 9.44
CA TYR A 570 35.87 16.49 9.63
C TYR A 570 36.99 16.12 10.62
N ILE A 571 36.63 15.53 11.77
CA ILE A 571 37.59 15.05 12.78
C ILE A 571 38.50 13.95 12.18
N ARG A 572 37.95 12.98 11.45
CA ARG A 572 38.71 11.92 10.77
C ARG A 572 39.74 12.51 9.80
N LYS A 573 39.35 13.52 9.01
CA LYS A 573 40.29 14.23 8.11
C LYS A 573 41.42 14.91 8.87
N GLN A 574 41.11 15.59 9.98
CA GLN A 574 42.14 16.21 10.82
C GLN A 574 43.10 15.18 11.44
N LEU A 575 42.57 14.09 12.00
CA LEU A 575 43.37 13.01 12.56
C LEU A 575 44.28 12.36 11.50
N ASN A 576 43.78 12.13 10.29
CA ASN A 576 44.59 11.61 9.19
C ASN A 576 45.68 12.60 8.77
N CYS A 577 45.41 13.91 8.73
CA CYS A 577 46.45 14.92 8.49
C CYS A 577 47.52 14.94 9.59
N ILE A 578 47.12 14.78 10.86
CA ILE A 578 48.07 14.70 11.98
C ILE A 578 48.91 13.42 11.88
N ARG A 579 48.30 12.28 11.57
CA ARG A 579 49.00 11.01 11.36
C ARG A 579 50.02 11.11 10.23
N LYS A 580 49.63 11.65 9.07
CA LYS A 580 50.55 11.92 7.95
C LYS A 580 51.67 12.87 8.34
N LYS A 581 51.39 13.94 9.11
CA LYS A 581 52.43 14.83 9.63
C LYS A 581 53.41 14.11 10.57
N LYS A 582 52.93 13.25 11.47
CA LYS A 582 53.79 12.45 12.36
C LYS A 582 54.63 11.43 11.58
N GLU A 583 54.06 10.77 10.57
CA GLU A 583 54.78 9.86 9.67
C GLU A 583 55.86 10.61 8.86
N CYS A 584 55.56 11.81 8.37
CA CYS A 584 56.54 12.67 7.69
C CYS A 584 57.64 13.20 8.61
N LEU A 585 57.34 13.44 9.89
CA LEU A 585 58.34 13.84 10.90
C LEU A 585 59.26 12.66 11.23
N ASN A 586 58.71 11.48 11.51
CA ASN A 586 59.50 10.27 11.75
C ASN A 586 60.38 9.88 10.56
N ALA A 587 59.94 10.09 9.31
CA ALA A 587 60.76 9.79 8.13
C ALA A 587 61.92 10.78 7.90
N ARG A 588 61.80 12.03 8.36
CA ARG A 588 62.86 13.05 8.22
C ARG A 588 63.82 13.09 9.39
N ASP A 589 63.38 12.69 10.58
CA ASP A 589 64.18 12.72 11.81
C ASP A 589 65.06 11.46 12.01
N VAL A 590 64.95 10.43 11.14
CA VAL A 590 65.71 9.16 11.25
C VAL A 590 66.91 9.08 10.29
N GLN A 591 67.12 10.06 9.40
CA GLN A 591 68.36 10.14 8.63
C GLN A 591 69.40 10.97 9.37
N ILE A 592 69.97 10.41 10.45
CA ILE A 592 71.35 10.75 10.80
C ILE A 592 72.17 10.22 9.62
N THR A 593 72.75 11.09 8.81
CA THR A 593 73.62 10.66 7.72
C THR A 593 74.84 9.94 8.32
N ASP A 594 75.29 8.86 7.69
CA ASP A 594 76.50 8.10 8.11
C ASP A 594 77.75 8.98 8.23
N GLU A 595 77.71 10.17 7.64
CA GLU A 595 78.73 11.21 7.75
C GLU A 595 78.72 11.89 9.13
N VAL A 596 77.54 12.23 9.66
CA VAL A 596 77.37 12.82 10.99
C VAL A 596 77.67 11.80 12.09
N ALA A 597 77.32 10.53 11.88
CA ALA A 597 77.71 9.44 12.77
C ALA A 597 79.24 9.23 12.81
N ARG A 598 79.91 9.28 11.65
CA ARG A 598 81.39 9.16 11.58
C ARG A 598 82.13 10.39 12.11
N GLU A 599 81.58 11.59 11.97
CA GLU A 599 82.18 12.80 12.57
C GLU A 599 82.09 12.77 14.09
N THR A 600 80.95 12.35 14.64
CA THR A 600 80.77 12.21 16.09
C THR A 600 81.63 11.09 16.69
N GLU A 601 81.82 9.96 15.99
CA GLU A 601 82.81 8.95 16.39
C GLU A 601 84.24 9.51 16.39
N ARG A 602 84.63 10.27 15.36
CA ARG A 602 85.97 10.88 15.27
C ARG A 602 86.21 11.90 16.39
N GLU A 603 85.21 12.72 16.71
CA GLU A 603 85.30 13.67 17.82
C GLU A 603 85.41 12.94 19.17
N TYR A 604 84.66 11.86 19.38
CA TYR A 604 84.74 11.04 20.58
C TYR A 604 86.11 10.36 20.74
N GLU A 605 86.66 9.79 19.66
CA GLU A 605 88.00 9.21 19.66
C GLU A 605 89.10 10.25 19.87
N SER A 606 88.87 11.51 19.49
CA SER A 606 89.84 12.60 19.74
C SER A 606 89.84 13.12 21.19
N LEU A 607 88.81 12.77 21.97
CA LEU A 607 88.64 13.13 23.38
C LEU A 607 89.12 12.03 24.34
N LEU A 608 89.37 10.82 23.83
CA LEU A 608 90.05 9.70 24.50
C LEU A 608 91.57 9.80 24.32
#